data_AF-A0A6A6MPL3-F1
#
_entry.id   AF-A0A6A6MPL3-F1
#
_cell.length_a   1.000
_cell.length_b   1.000
_cell.length_c   1.000
_cell.angle_alpha   90.00
_cell.angle_beta   90.00
_cell.angle_gamma   90.00
#
_symmetry.space_group_name_H-M   'P 1'
#
loop_
_entity.id
_entity.type
_entity.pdbx_description
1 polymer ?
#
loop_
_entity_poly.entity_id
_entity_poly.type
_entity_poly.pdbx_seq_one_letter_code
_entity_poly.pdbx_strand_id
1 'polypeptide(L)'
;METKTLHFLSLIIISLISSSTSYSPTDNYLLNCGSATNTSLYNRVFVSDASRAGSFFLSADRSISLADQNPSPNSPALYHTARVFTTPSSYKFNIKKNGTHLVRFHFSPFAARGFNLSTAKFSVLVNGNVMLNDFSTQVVVLKEYIIKANDKMLEILLRPVGESGFGFISAIEVFSAPKDFIVDYGAKLVSADGIEEYQNLSLHVLETIHRINVGGSKLTAFNDTLWRTWIPDDDFLVLKTAAKRVATTHTPNYQSGGASPEIAPDNVYMTAQQMNKDNATLGARFNITWIFQWVRVMFDTWFACIL
;
A
#
# COMPACT_ATOMS: atom_id res chain seq x y z
N MET A 1 49.12 23.33 8.13
CA MET A 1 48.00 23.99 7.42
C MET A 1 47.13 22.92 6.73
N GLU A 2 46.85 21.80 7.41
CA GLU A 2 46.32 20.57 6.77
C GLU A 2 45.04 20.04 7.43
N THR A 3 44.68 20.51 8.64
CA THR A 3 43.47 20.09 9.35
C THR A 3 42.19 20.79 8.89
N LYS A 4 42.30 21.96 8.24
CA LYS A 4 41.13 22.69 7.71
C LYS A 4 40.59 22.10 6.41
N THR A 5 41.42 21.42 5.64
CA THR A 5 41.08 20.80 4.35
C THR A 5 40.26 19.51 4.53
N LEU A 6 40.49 18.76 5.61
CA LEU A 6 39.77 17.52 5.90
C LEU A 6 38.30 17.76 6.31
N HIS A 7 38.03 18.82 7.09
CA HIS A 7 36.66 19.19 7.47
C HIS A 7 35.83 19.70 6.29
N PHE A 8 36.47 20.38 5.33
CA PHE A 8 35.80 20.85 4.13
C PHE A 8 35.41 19.69 3.20
N LEU A 9 36.27 18.66 3.10
CA LEU A 9 35.95 17.43 2.35
C LEU A 9 34.79 16.66 2.99
N SER A 10 34.73 16.59 4.32
CA SER A 10 33.62 15.96 5.05
C SER A 10 32.29 16.68 4.86
N LEU A 11 32.27 18.01 4.74
CA LEU A 11 31.04 18.77 4.46
C LEU A 11 30.54 18.58 3.02
N ILE A 12 31.45 18.41 2.06
CA ILE A 12 31.07 18.19 0.64
C ILE A 12 30.48 16.78 0.46
N ILE A 13 30.98 15.77 1.18
CA ILE A 13 30.45 14.40 1.12
C ILE A 13 29.03 14.32 1.72
N ILE A 14 28.69 15.15 2.70
CA ILE A 14 27.32 15.24 3.25
C ILE A 14 26.35 15.92 2.25
N SER A 15 26.86 16.76 1.35
CA SER A 15 26.04 17.44 0.32
C SER A 15 25.72 16.58 -0.91
N LEU A 16 26.37 15.41 -1.04
CA LEU A 16 26.18 14.44 -2.13
C LEU A 16 25.21 13.31 -1.76
N ILE A 17 24.52 13.41 -0.63
CA ILE A 17 23.28 12.65 -0.44
C ILE A 17 22.30 13.25 -1.45
N SER A 18 22.20 12.61 -2.61
CA SER A 18 21.13 12.84 -3.58
C SER A 18 19.84 12.89 -2.77
N SER A 19 19.35 14.11 -2.56
CA SER A 19 18.05 14.33 -1.97
C SER A 19 17.08 13.85 -3.02
N SER A 20 16.76 12.55 -3.00
CA SER A 20 15.58 12.07 -3.69
C SER A 20 14.45 12.90 -3.13
N THR A 21 13.93 13.84 -3.91
CA THR A 21 12.77 14.61 -3.52
C THR A 21 11.67 13.58 -3.35
N SER A 22 11.36 13.23 -2.09
CA SER A 22 10.24 12.34 -1.79
C SER A 22 9.01 12.96 -2.43
N TYR A 23 8.27 12.16 -3.19
CA TYR A 23 7.02 12.61 -3.78
C TYR A 23 6.13 13.22 -2.68
N SER A 24 5.66 14.45 -2.93
CA SER A 24 4.79 15.18 -2.01
C SER A 24 3.38 15.23 -2.58
N PRO A 25 2.48 14.33 -2.16
CA PRO A 25 1.12 14.32 -2.67
C PRO A 25 0.37 15.61 -2.31
N THR A 26 -0.51 16.06 -3.21
CA THR A 26 -1.34 17.27 -3.01
C THR A 26 -2.39 17.04 -1.93
N ASP A 27 -3.06 15.90 -2.01
CA ASP A 27 -3.94 15.38 -0.96
C ASP A 27 -3.14 14.38 -0.15
N ASN A 28 -3.05 14.57 1.17
CA ASN A 28 -2.28 13.69 2.05
C ASN A 28 -2.95 13.61 3.43
N TYR A 29 -3.77 12.58 3.62
CA TYR A 29 -4.52 12.33 4.85
C TYR A 29 -4.05 11.02 5.46
N LEU A 30 -3.32 11.11 6.58
CA LEU A 30 -2.84 9.97 7.34
C LEU A 30 -3.47 10.03 8.73
N LEU A 31 -4.41 9.13 9.02
CA LEU A 31 -5.17 9.14 10.28
C LEU A 31 -4.78 7.97 11.18
N ASN A 32 -4.51 8.27 12.44
CA ASN A 32 -4.36 7.30 13.53
C ASN A 32 -5.72 7.18 14.24
N CYS A 33 -6.44 6.09 13.97
CA CYS A 33 -7.83 5.94 14.37
C CYS A 33 -7.96 5.46 15.81
N GLY A 34 -8.79 6.13 16.60
CA GLY A 34 -9.03 5.81 18.00
C GLY A 34 -7.93 6.27 18.97
N SER A 35 -6.85 6.86 18.46
CA SER A 35 -5.81 7.45 19.31
C SER A 35 -6.17 8.88 19.73
N ALA A 36 -5.73 9.30 20.92
CA ALA A 36 -5.79 10.70 21.36
C ALA A 36 -4.57 11.52 20.92
N THR A 37 -3.52 10.87 20.40
CA THR A 37 -2.25 11.51 20.04
C THR A 37 -1.78 11.07 18.65
N ASN A 38 -1.00 11.95 18.01
CA ASN A 38 -0.35 11.63 16.75
C ASN A 38 0.70 10.53 16.97
N THR A 39 0.94 9.74 15.94
CA THR A 39 2.00 8.73 15.95
C THR A 39 2.82 8.82 14.67
N SER A 40 4.01 8.24 14.68
CA SER A 40 4.89 8.23 13.52
C SER A 40 5.17 6.80 13.05
N LEU A 41 5.13 6.58 11.75
CA LEU A 41 5.50 5.31 11.12
C LEU A 41 6.32 5.59 9.86
N TYR A 42 7.59 5.15 9.85
CA TYR A 42 8.55 5.38 8.74
C TYR A 42 8.64 6.86 8.33
N ASN A 43 8.89 7.76 9.30
CA ASN A 43 8.95 9.22 9.11
C ASN A 43 7.64 9.90 8.67
N ARG A 44 6.51 9.18 8.68
CA ARG A 44 5.20 9.74 8.38
C ARG A 44 4.42 9.96 9.66
N VAL A 45 3.86 11.15 9.81
CA VAL A 45 3.02 11.48 10.96
C VAL A 45 1.57 11.16 10.64
N PHE A 46 0.97 10.27 11.43
CA PHE A 46 -0.45 9.96 11.42
C PHE A 46 -1.15 10.79 12.48
N VAL A 47 -2.10 11.61 12.04
CA VAL A 47 -2.86 12.53 12.89
C VAL A 47 -3.94 11.77 13.64
N SER A 48 -4.04 11.99 14.95
CA SER A 48 -5.12 11.42 15.76
C SER A 48 -6.48 11.88 15.25
N ASP A 49 -7.38 10.92 15.01
CA ASP A 49 -8.77 11.21 14.62
C ASP A 49 -9.68 11.69 15.78
N ALA A 50 -9.18 11.65 17.02
CA ALA A 50 -9.83 12.24 18.19
C ALA A 50 -9.35 13.67 18.47
N SER A 51 -8.22 14.08 17.88
CA SER A 51 -7.76 15.47 17.94
C SER A 51 -8.72 16.39 17.17
N ARG A 52 -8.78 17.68 17.52
CA ARG A 52 -9.64 18.64 16.78
C ARG A 52 -9.40 18.61 15.28
N ALA A 53 -8.16 18.48 14.83
CA ALA A 53 -7.82 18.42 13.41
C ALA A 53 -8.33 17.15 12.73
N GLY A 54 -8.28 16.01 13.43
CA GLY A 54 -8.72 14.72 12.91
C GLY A 54 -10.23 14.45 13.06
N SER A 55 -10.88 15.04 14.05
CA SER A 55 -12.31 14.87 14.29
C SER A 55 -13.16 15.47 13.16
N PHE A 56 -12.64 16.44 12.41
CA PHE A 56 -13.33 17.02 11.24
C PHE A 56 -13.57 16.00 10.12
N PHE A 57 -12.78 14.93 10.05
CA PHE A 57 -12.99 13.88 9.04
C PHE A 57 -14.13 12.95 9.44
N LEU A 58 -14.39 12.78 10.74
CA LEU A 58 -15.31 11.78 11.24
C LEU A 58 -16.76 12.31 11.28
N SER A 59 -17.68 11.65 10.59
CA SER A 59 -19.11 12.02 10.57
C SER A 59 -19.93 11.32 11.67
N ALA A 60 -19.28 10.57 12.57
CA ALA A 60 -19.92 9.62 13.47
C ALA A 60 -20.12 10.17 14.89
N ASP A 61 -21.38 10.32 15.31
CA ASP A 61 -21.73 10.81 16.66
C ASP A 61 -21.47 9.78 17.78
N ARG A 62 -21.34 8.47 17.47
CA ARG A 62 -21.31 7.37 18.45
C ARG A 62 -20.21 6.32 18.24
N SER A 63 -19.08 6.74 17.69
CA SER A 63 -17.91 5.85 17.57
C SER A 63 -17.17 5.67 18.90
N ILE A 64 -16.44 4.57 19.05
CA ILE A 64 -15.74 4.21 20.28
C ILE A 64 -14.24 4.13 20.01
N SER A 65 -13.44 4.86 20.78
CA SER A 65 -11.98 4.78 20.74
C SER A 65 -11.47 3.68 21.67
N LEU A 66 -10.69 2.75 21.13
CA LEU A 66 -10.07 1.66 21.88
C LEU A 66 -8.55 1.73 21.78
N ALA A 67 -7.89 1.36 22.87
CA ALA A 67 -6.45 1.19 22.96
C ALA A 67 -6.14 -0.19 23.51
N ASP A 68 -5.23 -0.90 22.85
CA ASP A 68 -4.67 -2.16 23.30
C ASP A 68 -3.88 -1.91 24.59
N GLN A 69 -4.19 -2.68 25.63
CA GLN A 69 -3.53 -2.58 26.94
C GLN A 69 -2.26 -3.42 27.00
N ASN A 70 -2.07 -4.37 26.09
CA ASN A 70 -0.90 -5.25 26.03
C ASN A 70 -0.42 -5.41 24.58
N PRO A 71 -0.03 -4.32 23.90
CA PRO A 71 0.50 -4.42 22.55
C PRO A 71 1.81 -5.22 22.54
N SER A 72 2.04 -6.01 21.49
CA SER A 72 3.31 -6.69 21.30
C SER A 72 4.47 -5.66 21.26
N PRO A 73 5.62 -5.90 21.92
CA PRO A 73 6.74 -4.95 21.98
C PRO A 73 7.27 -4.50 20.61
N ASN A 74 7.14 -5.35 19.59
CA ASN A 74 7.60 -5.07 18.23
C ASN A 74 6.50 -4.46 17.34
N SER A 75 5.28 -4.29 17.87
CA SER A 75 4.16 -3.72 17.12
C SER A 75 4.29 -2.20 17.03
N PRO A 76 4.23 -1.60 15.84
CA PRO A 76 4.17 -0.16 15.69
C PRO A 76 3.00 0.48 16.45
N ALA A 77 3.23 1.67 17.02
CA ALA A 77 2.21 2.41 17.77
C ALA A 77 0.93 2.71 16.97
N LEU A 78 1.00 2.74 15.63
CA LEU A 78 -0.16 2.86 14.73
C LEU A 78 -1.18 1.73 14.90
N TYR A 79 -0.75 0.56 15.40
CA TYR A 79 -1.58 -0.63 15.56
C TYR A 79 -2.04 -0.86 17.00
N HIS A 80 -1.72 0.05 17.92
CA HIS A 80 -2.11 -0.04 19.33
C HIS A 80 -3.51 0.55 19.59
N THR A 81 -4.10 1.22 18.61
CA THR A 81 -5.44 1.82 18.74
C THR A 81 -6.32 1.44 17.58
N ALA A 82 -7.63 1.53 17.81
CA ALA A 82 -8.64 1.40 16.78
C ALA A 82 -9.87 2.24 17.14
N ARG A 83 -10.57 2.74 16.11
CA ARG A 83 -11.93 3.26 16.25
C ARG A 83 -12.92 2.18 15.87
N VAL A 84 -13.90 1.97 16.74
CA VAL A 84 -14.99 1.01 16.57
C VAL A 84 -16.29 1.73 16.20
N PHE A 85 -17.04 1.11 15.30
CA PHE A 85 -18.33 1.56 14.81
C PHE A 85 -19.37 0.47 15.04
N THR A 86 -20.40 0.77 15.81
CA THR A 86 -21.56 -0.12 16.04
C THR A 86 -22.74 0.23 15.13
N THR A 87 -22.66 1.37 14.43
CA THR A 87 -23.63 1.80 13.42
C THR A 87 -22.89 2.25 12.16
N PRO A 88 -23.52 2.21 10.98
CA PRO A 88 -22.93 2.75 9.75
C PRO A 88 -22.42 4.18 9.96
N SER A 89 -21.15 4.41 9.67
CA SER A 89 -20.43 5.64 10.03
C SER A 89 -19.35 5.94 9.00
N SER A 90 -19.09 7.22 8.70
CA SER A 90 -18.13 7.57 7.64
C SER A 90 -17.00 8.49 8.09
N TYR A 91 -15.89 8.41 7.35
CA TYR A 91 -14.88 9.45 7.25
C TYR A 91 -15.06 10.20 5.92
N LYS A 92 -14.89 11.52 5.93
CA LYS A 92 -15.06 12.41 4.78
C LYS A 92 -13.82 13.25 4.57
N PHE A 93 -13.23 13.17 3.38
CA PHE A 93 -11.99 13.85 3.01
C PHE A 93 -12.27 14.84 1.90
N ASN A 94 -11.79 16.08 2.04
CA ASN A 94 -11.93 17.10 1.00
C ASN A 94 -10.80 16.95 -0.03
N ILE A 95 -11.11 16.49 -1.23
CA ILE A 95 -10.13 16.24 -2.30
C ILE A 95 -9.81 17.54 -3.02
N LYS A 96 -8.54 17.95 -2.99
CA LYS A 96 -8.06 19.18 -3.62
C LYS A 96 -7.67 18.94 -5.08
N LYS A 97 -7.15 17.76 -5.40
CA LYS A 97 -6.67 17.41 -6.75
C LYS A 97 -7.45 16.23 -7.29
N ASN A 98 -8.31 16.46 -8.26
CA ASN A 98 -8.98 15.38 -8.96
C ASN A 98 -7.97 14.45 -9.65
N GLY A 99 -8.23 13.14 -9.59
CA GLY A 99 -7.42 12.12 -10.25
C GLY A 99 -7.23 10.86 -9.43
N THR A 100 -6.15 10.14 -9.72
CA THR A 100 -5.81 8.88 -9.07
C THR A 100 -5.37 9.11 -7.63
N HIS A 101 -5.91 8.31 -6.71
CA HIS A 101 -5.59 8.30 -5.29
C HIS A 101 -5.30 6.88 -4.84
N LEU A 102 -4.39 6.75 -3.88
CA LEU A 102 -4.25 5.55 -3.08
C LEU A 102 -5.08 5.72 -1.81
N VAL A 103 -5.87 4.69 -1.51
CA VAL A 103 -6.64 4.56 -0.27
C VAL A 103 -6.17 3.29 0.43
N ARG A 104 -5.68 3.43 1.66
CA ARG A 104 -5.21 2.32 2.48
C ARG A 104 -5.98 2.22 3.78
N PHE A 105 -6.33 0.99 4.14
CA PHE A 105 -6.97 0.67 5.40
C PHE A 105 -6.08 -0.25 6.22
N HIS A 106 -5.86 0.14 7.46
CA HIS A 106 -5.10 -0.64 8.43
C HIS A 106 -6.07 -1.24 9.45
N PHE A 107 -6.01 -2.56 9.62
CA PHE A 107 -6.80 -3.30 10.60
C PHE A 107 -5.86 -4.07 11.53
N SER A 108 -5.78 -3.67 12.79
CA SER A 108 -5.09 -4.41 13.84
C SER A 108 -6.09 -4.94 14.86
N PRO A 109 -6.40 -6.26 14.87
CA PRO A 109 -7.35 -6.81 15.81
C PRO A 109 -6.70 -7.04 17.18
N PHE A 110 -7.36 -6.56 18.24
CA PHE A 110 -7.03 -6.78 19.65
C PHE A 110 -8.31 -6.82 20.51
N ALA A 111 -8.19 -7.16 21.80
CA ALA A 111 -9.33 -7.14 22.72
C ALA A 111 -9.22 -5.99 23.71
N ALA A 112 -10.27 -5.18 23.85
CA ALA A 112 -10.31 -4.07 24.79
C ALA A 112 -11.76 -3.70 25.15
N ARG A 113 -12.00 -3.34 26.42
CA ARG A 113 -13.28 -2.79 26.93
C ARG A 113 -14.53 -3.56 26.46
N GLY A 114 -14.47 -4.90 26.46
CA GLY A 114 -15.58 -5.76 26.06
C GLY A 114 -15.73 -5.99 24.55
N PHE A 115 -14.88 -5.37 23.73
CA PHE A 115 -14.77 -5.68 22.30
C PHE A 115 -13.63 -6.65 22.04
N ASN A 116 -13.88 -7.68 21.24
CA ASN A 116 -12.85 -8.51 20.64
C ASN A 116 -12.81 -8.20 19.14
N LEU A 117 -11.87 -7.37 18.69
CA LEU A 117 -11.86 -6.90 17.30
C LEU A 117 -11.70 -8.03 16.26
N SER A 118 -11.15 -9.19 16.66
CA SER A 118 -11.06 -10.38 15.80
C SER A 118 -12.42 -10.98 15.44
N THR A 119 -13.49 -10.64 16.15
CA THR A 119 -14.86 -11.10 15.86
C THR A 119 -15.68 -10.08 15.07
N ALA A 120 -15.09 -8.93 14.72
CA ALA A 120 -15.76 -7.91 13.93
C ALA A 120 -16.13 -8.45 12.54
N LYS A 121 -17.31 -8.07 12.06
CA LYS A 121 -17.75 -8.37 10.69
C LYS A 121 -18.43 -7.15 10.09
N PHE A 122 -17.86 -6.61 9.02
CA PHE A 122 -18.27 -5.33 8.46
C PHE A 122 -17.89 -5.17 6.99
N SER A 123 -18.54 -4.26 6.30
CA SER A 123 -18.17 -3.83 4.95
C SER A 123 -17.53 -2.44 4.99
N VAL A 124 -16.63 -2.17 4.04
CA VAL A 124 -16.05 -0.84 3.81
C VAL A 124 -16.40 -0.40 2.40
N LEU A 125 -16.98 0.79 2.28
CA LEU A 125 -17.35 1.39 1.01
C LEU A 125 -16.59 2.70 0.82
N VAL A 126 -16.15 2.98 -0.40
CA VAL A 126 -15.57 4.28 -0.78
C VAL A 126 -16.39 4.89 -1.91
N ASN A 127 -16.96 6.08 -1.65
CA ASN A 127 -17.94 6.74 -2.53
C ASN A 127 -19.06 5.78 -3.00
N GLY A 128 -19.56 4.93 -2.09
CA GLY A 128 -20.59 3.94 -2.38
C GLY A 128 -20.11 2.65 -3.05
N ASN A 129 -18.87 2.57 -3.53
CA ASN A 129 -18.30 1.34 -4.09
C ASN A 129 -17.82 0.42 -2.96
N VAL A 130 -18.19 -0.85 -3.00
CA VAL A 130 -17.81 -1.83 -1.97
C VAL A 130 -16.35 -2.23 -2.17
N MET A 131 -15.48 -1.84 -1.23
CA MET A 131 -14.06 -2.23 -1.22
C MET A 131 -13.86 -3.55 -0.48
N LEU A 132 -14.55 -3.68 0.65
CA LEU A 132 -14.53 -4.86 1.50
C LEU A 132 -15.98 -5.25 1.81
N ASN A 133 -16.31 -6.53 1.66
CA ASN A 133 -17.62 -7.05 2.01
C ASN A 133 -17.50 -8.15 3.05
N ASP A 134 -18.34 -8.11 4.09
CA ASP A 134 -18.37 -9.13 5.15
C ASP A 134 -16.98 -9.42 5.75
N PHE A 135 -16.12 -8.40 5.79
CA PHE A 135 -14.72 -8.51 6.16
C PHE A 135 -14.54 -8.77 7.64
N SER A 136 -13.58 -9.65 7.94
CA SER A 136 -13.07 -9.96 9.27
C SER A 136 -11.59 -10.28 9.17
N THR A 137 -10.84 -10.10 10.24
CA THR A 137 -9.43 -10.48 10.30
C THR A 137 -9.01 -10.85 11.71
N GLN A 138 -8.12 -11.84 11.83
CA GLN A 138 -7.49 -12.24 13.08
C GLN A 138 -6.04 -11.76 13.20
N VAL A 139 -5.51 -11.16 12.12
CA VAL A 139 -4.14 -10.65 12.04
C VAL A 139 -4.14 -9.20 11.58
N VAL A 140 -2.99 -8.52 11.72
CA VAL A 140 -2.82 -7.17 11.19
C VAL A 140 -2.86 -7.23 9.66
N VAL A 141 -3.75 -6.46 9.04
CA VAL A 141 -3.93 -6.40 7.58
C VAL A 141 -3.86 -4.95 7.10
N LEU A 142 -3.12 -4.76 6.01
CA LEU A 142 -3.13 -3.54 5.19
C LEU A 142 -3.87 -3.86 3.89
N LYS A 143 -4.96 -3.16 3.62
CA LYS A 143 -5.67 -3.19 2.33
C LYS A 143 -5.37 -1.93 1.55
N GLU A 144 -4.99 -2.06 0.29
CA GLU A 144 -4.63 -0.92 -0.56
C GLU A 144 -5.46 -0.95 -1.84
N TYR A 145 -6.10 0.17 -2.13
CA TYR A 145 -6.91 0.40 -3.31
C TYR A 145 -6.39 1.62 -4.06
N ILE A 146 -6.43 1.53 -5.39
CA ILE A 146 -6.17 2.64 -6.30
C ILE A 146 -7.51 3.01 -6.92
N ILE A 147 -7.92 4.25 -6.73
CA ILE A 147 -9.22 4.75 -7.18
C ILE A 147 -9.07 6.09 -7.87
N LYS A 148 -10.06 6.45 -8.68
CA LYS A 148 -10.18 7.79 -9.23
C LYS A 148 -11.16 8.61 -8.40
N ALA A 149 -10.66 9.66 -7.75
CA ALA A 149 -11.48 10.61 -7.03
C ALA A 149 -11.66 11.87 -7.89
N ASN A 150 -12.88 12.06 -8.41
CA ASN A 150 -13.26 13.24 -9.20
C ASN A 150 -14.14 14.22 -8.43
N ASP A 151 -14.73 13.76 -7.32
CA ASP A 151 -15.57 14.57 -6.47
C ASP A 151 -14.72 15.36 -5.48
N LYS A 152 -15.23 16.52 -5.04
CA LYS A 152 -14.60 17.32 -3.98
C LYS A 152 -14.54 16.58 -2.64
N MET A 153 -15.34 15.53 -2.46
CA MET A 153 -15.41 14.77 -1.22
C MET A 153 -15.23 13.28 -1.53
N LEU A 154 -14.30 12.66 -0.80
CA LEU A 154 -14.17 11.21 -0.72
C LEU A 154 -14.75 10.75 0.61
N GLU A 155 -15.77 9.90 0.56
CA GLU A 155 -16.42 9.29 1.71
C GLU A 155 -15.99 7.82 1.87
N ILE A 156 -15.53 7.47 3.06
CA ILE A 156 -15.21 6.11 3.47
C ILE A 156 -16.24 5.69 4.52
N LEU A 157 -17.17 4.82 4.14
CA LEU A 157 -18.23 4.31 5.00
C LEU A 157 -17.84 2.94 5.55
N LEU A 158 -17.85 2.81 6.88
CA LEU A 158 -17.78 1.52 7.57
C LEU A 158 -19.19 1.09 7.97
N ARG A 159 -19.59 -0.11 7.54
CA ARG A 159 -20.93 -0.66 7.76
C ARG A 159 -20.85 -2.00 8.50
N PRO A 160 -21.12 -2.03 9.81
CA PRO A 160 -21.25 -3.28 10.57
C PRO A 160 -22.29 -4.22 9.97
N VAL A 161 -22.06 -5.53 10.10
CA VAL A 161 -22.99 -6.57 9.65
C VAL A 161 -23.72 -7.16 10.86
N GLY A 162 -25.06 -7.15 10.82
CA GLY A 162 -25.92 -7.65 11.89
C GLY A 162 -26.24 -6.60 12.97
N GLU A 163 -27.32 -6.82 13.73
CA GLU A 163 -27.85 -5.85 14.71
C GLU A 163 -26.92 -5.60 15.91
N SER A 164 -26.17 -6.62 16.33
CA SER A 164 -25.14 -6.53 17.38
C SER A 164 -23.71 -6.49 16.81
N GLY A 165 -23.58 -6.32 15.50
CA GLY A 165 -22.31 -6.28 14.80
C GLY A 165 -21.54 -4.99 15.06
N PHE A 166 -20.25 -5.02 14.77
CA PHE A 166 -19.41 -3.83 14.76
C PHE A 166 -18.31 -3.97 13.70
N GLY A 167 -17.80 -2.81 13.27
CA GLY A 167 -16.61 -2.69 12.45
C GLY A 167 -15.55 -1.88 13.16
N PHE A 168 -14.31 -1.97 12.71
CA PHE A 168 -13.22 -1.19 13.27
C PHE A 168 -12.20 -0.80 12.22
N ILE A 169 -11.39 0.21 12.55
CA ILE A 169 -10.24 0.61 11.74
C ILE A 169 -9.15 1.18 12.65
N SER A 170 -7.90 0.84 12.36
CA SER A 170 -6.73 1.29 13.13
C SER A 170 -6.08 2.52 12.50
N ALA A 171 -6.04 2.58 11.17
CA ALA A 171 -5.55 3.76 10.45
C ALA A 171 -6.12 3.84 9.04
N ILE A 172 -6.13 5.06 8.51
CA ILE A 172 -6.55 5.36 7.13
C ILE A 172 -5.44 6.19 6.47
N GLU A 173 -5.06 5.81 5.25
CA GLU A 173 -4.27 6.66 4.36
C GLU A 173 -5.12 7.02 3.13
N VAL A 174 -5.22 8.30 2.79
CA VAL A 174 -5.80 8.80 1.53
C VAL A 174 -4.84 9.83 0.96
N PHE A 175 -4.23 9.53 -0.18
CA PHE A 175 -3.32 10.48 -0.81
C PHE A 175 -3.33 10.42 -2.33
N SER A 176 -3.10 11.57 -2.96
CA SER A 176 -3.08 11.69 -4.42
C SER A 176 -1.87 10.98 -5.01
N ALA A 177 -2.04 10.27 -6.11
CA ALA A 177 -0.95 9.68 -6.89
C ALA A 177 -0.48 10.63 -8.01
N PRO A 178 0.68 10.36 -8.63
CA PRO A 178 1.05 10.97 -9.90
C PRO A 178 0.00 10.73 -11.00
N LYS A 179 -0.07 11.63 -11.98
CA LYS A 179 -1.07 11.58 -13.06
C LYS A 179 -0.92 10.33 -13.93
N ASP A 180 0.31 9.88 -14.07
CA ASP A 180 0.81 8.76 -14.87
C ASP A 180 0.97 7.46 -14.06
N PHE A 181 0.46 7.41 -12.82
CA PHE A 181 0.59 6.24 -11.95
C PHE A 181 -0.12 4.99 -12.50
N ILE A 182 -1.28 5.16 -13.13
CA ILE A 182 -1.97 4.12 -13.89
C ILE A 182 -2.04 4.59 -15.33
N VAL A 183 -1.47 3.80 -16.23
CA VAL A 183 -1.43 4.13 -17.65
C VAL A 183 -2.63 3.49 -18.36
N ASP A 184 -3.47 4.30 -18.96
CA ASP A 184 -4.70 3.86 -19.64
C ASP A 184 -4.48 3.28 -21.05
N TYR A 185 -3.23 2.89 -21.40
CA TYR A 185 -2.99 2.07 -22.60
C TYR A 185 -3.68 0.70 -22.51
N GLY A 186 -4.16 0.34 -21.32
CA GLY A 186 -4.89 -0.88 -21.05
C GLY A 186 -4.00 -2.05 -20.69
N ALA A 187 -4.62 -3.16 -20.34
CA ALA A 187 -3.96 -4.42 -20.06
C ALA A 187 -4.58 -5.53 -20.89
N LYS A 188 -3.80 -6.56 -21.20
CA LYS A 188 -4.24 -7.68 -22.02
C LYS A 188 -4.37 -8.93 -21.17
N LEU A 189 -5.54 -9.54 -21.18
CA LEU A 189 -5.71 -10.90 -20.71
C LEU A 189 -5.34 -11.83 -21.87
N VAL A 190 -4.29 -12.61 -21.68
CA VAL A 190 -3.88 -13.64 -22.63
C VAL A 190 -4.32 -14.99 -22.07
N SER A 191 -5.21 -15.67 -22.77
CA SER A 191 -5.75 -16.97 -22.40
C SER A 191 -5.66 -17.95 -23.56
N ALA A 192 -5.99 -19.22 -23.30
CA ALA A 192 -6.10 -20.22 -24.36
C ALA A 192 -7.19 -19.86 -25.39
N ASP A 193 -8.21 -19.10 -24.97
CA ASP A 193 -9.38 -18.73 -25.76
C ASP A 193 -9.16 -17.44 -26.57
N GLY A 194 -8.04 -16.74 -26.36
CA GLY A 194 -7.67 -15.53 -27.09
C GLY A 194 -7.06 -14.43 -26.24
N ILE A 195 -6.95 -13.24 -26.84
CA ILE A 195 -6.47 -12.01 -26.20
C ILE A 195 -7.66 -11.07 -26.01
N GLU A 196 -7.96 -10.73 -24.76
CA GLU A 196 -8.92 -9.68 -24.41
C GLU A 196 -8.16 -8.44 -23.96
N GLU A 197 -8.54 -7.27 -24.48
CA GLU A 197 -7.96 -6.00 -24.07
C GLU A 197 -8.91 -5.26 -23.14
N TYR A 198 -8.36 -4.78 -22.03
CA TYR A 198 -9.07 -4.00 -21.05
C TYR A 198 -8.48 -2.59 -21.03
N GLN A 199 -9.29 -1.62 -21.43
CA GLN A 199 -8.88 -0.23 -21.51
C GLN A 199 -9.46 0.57 -20.33
N ASN A 200 -8.97 1.80 -20.14
CA ASN A 200 -9.47 2.73 -19.12
C ASN A 200 -9.41 2.15 -17.69
N LEU A 201 -8.28 1.53 -17.34
CA LEU A 201 -8.04 0.96 -16.02
C LEU A 201 -8.19 1.99 -14.91
N SER A 202 -7.85 3.26 -15.18
CA SER A 202 -8.01 4.36 -14.23
C SER A 202 -9.47 4.64 -13.85
N LEU A 203 -10.45 4.17 -14.61
CA LEU A 203 -11.87 4.32 -14.27
C LEU A 203 -12.36 3.24 -13.30
N HIS A 204 -11.59 2.18 -13.11
CA HIS A 204 -11.93 1.07 -12.22
C HIS A 204 -11.27 1.25 -10.85
N VAL A 205 -11.84 0.57 -9.86
CA VAL A 205 -11.21 0.41 -8.54
C VAL A 205 -10.25 -0.78 -8.65
N LEU A 206 -8.98 -0.56 -8.30
CA LEU A 206 -7.96 -1.61 -8.34
C LEU A 206 -7.52 -1.95 -6.91
N GLU A 207 -7.65 -3.20 -6.48
CA GLU A 207 -7.06 -3.69 -5.24
C GLU A 207 -5.64 -4.21 -5.52
N THR A 208 -4.67 -3.78 -4.71
CA THR A 208 -3.32 -4.37 -4.76
C THR A 208 -3.31 -5.69 -3.99
N ILE A 209 -3.19 -6.81 -4.70
CA ILE A 209 -3.07 -8.15 -4.09
C ILE A 209 -1.61 -8.50 -3.80
N HIS A 210 -0.72 -8.32 -4.78
CA HIS A 210 0.71 -8.60 -4.69
C HIS A 210 1.52 -7.43 -5.22
N ARG A 211 2.69 -7.18 -4.62
CA ARG A 211 3.68 -6.20 -5.09
C ARG A 211 5.07 -6.75 -4.86
N ILE A 212 5.72 -7.17 -5.95
CA ILE A 212 6.88 -8.05 -5.89
C ILE A 212 8.14 -7.31 -6.35
N ASN A 213 9.22 -7.42 -5.58
CA ASN A 213 10.56 -7.00 -6.00
C ASN A 213 11.31 -8.23 -6.53
N VAL A 214 11.29 -8.43 -7.85
CA VAL A 214 11.82 -9.64 -8.50
C VAL A 214 13.35 -9.67 -8.41
N GLY A 215 13.89 -10.71 -7.76
CA GLY A 215 15.33 -10.87 -7.54
C GLY A 215 15.92 -9.95 -6.47
N GLY A 216 15.12 -9.04 -5.92
CA GLY A 216 15.54 -8.07 -4.92
C GLY A 216 15.13 -8.42 -3.50
N SER A 217 15.59 -7.62 -2.55
CA SER A 217 15.23 -7.71 -1.14
C SER A 217 13.91 -7.01 -0.84
N LYS A 218 13.33 -7.30 0.33
CA LYS A 218 12.13 -6.62 0.81
C LYS A 218 12.36 -5.11 0.91
N LEU A 219 11.43 -4.34 0.35
CA LEU A 219 11.38 -2.89 0.47
C LEU A 219 10.20 -2.51 1.35
N THR A 220 10.40 -1.51 2.19
CA THR A 220 9.35 -0.98 3.08
C THR A 220 9.01 0.44 2.68
N ALA A 221 7.95 0.98 3.27
CA ALA A 221 7.54 2.37 3.07
C ALA A 221 8.66 3.39 3.26
N PHE A 222 9.69 3.08 4.07
CA PHE A 222 10.84 3.95 4.27
C PHE A 222 11.71 4.13 3.01
N ASN A 223 11.77 3.11 2.15
CA ASN A 223 12.59 3.08 0.93
C ASN A 223 11.74 3.14 -0.35
N ASP A 224 10.46 3.54 -0.24
CA ASP A 224 9.54 3.64 -1.37
C ASP A 224 8.96 5.05 -1.48
N THR A 225 8.84 5.53 -2.71
CA THR A 225 8.37 6.87 -3.09
C THR A 225 6.90 7.14 -2.78
N LEU A 226 6.07 6.09 -2.70
CA LEU A 226 4.65 6.15 -2.35
C LEU A 226 4.33 5.29 -1.11
N TRP A 227 5.34 5.06 -0.26
CA TRP A 227 5.22 4.32 1.00
C TRP A 227 4.66 2.90 0.86
N ARG A 228 4.93 2.25 -0.27
CA ARG A 228 4.53 0.87 -0.57
C ARG A 228 5.53 -0.11 0.05
N THR A 229 5.07 -1.34 0.23
CA THR A 229 5.93 -2.47 0.59
C THR A 229 6.07 -3.37 -0.64
N TRP A 230 7.31 -3.72 -0.99
CA TRP A 230 7.61 -4.68 -2.04
C TRP A 230 8.20 -5.93 -1.40
N ILE A 231 7.61 -7.09 -1.67
CA ILE A 231 8.06 -8.37 -1.10
C ILE A 231 8.96 -9.11 -2.10
N PRO A 232 9.97 -9.87 -1.62
CA PRO A 232 10.79 -10.70 -2.49
C PRO A 232 9.95 -11.74 -3.25
N ASP A 233 10.42 -12.13 -4.43
CA ASP A 233 9.73 -13.10 -5.29
C ASP A 233 9.98 -14.57 -4.92
N ASP A 234 10.92 -14.85 -4.01
CA ASP A 234 11.38 -16.20 -3.65
C ASP A 234 10.25 -17.18 -3.39
N ASP A 235 9.32 -16.79 -2.52
CA ASP A 235 8.27 -17.70 -2.04
C ASP A 235 7.16 -17.92 -3.07
N PHE A 236 7.21 -17.17 -4.18
CA PHE A 236 6.34 -17.36 -5.34
C PHE A 236 6.99 -18.24 -6.41
N LEU A 237 8.31 -18.44 -6.39
CA LEU A 237 9.00 -19.29 -7.36
C LEU A 237 8.65 -20.77 -7.14
N VAL A 238 8.16 -21.42 -8.20
CA VAL A 238 7.89 -22.87 -8.20
C VAL A 238 9.18 -23.67 -8.01
N LEU A 239 10.24 -23.26 -8.72
CA LEU A 239 11.55 -23.89 -8.65
C LEU A 239 12.62 -22.82 -8.48
N LYS A 240 13.01 -22.55 -7.22
CA LYS A 240 14.02 -21.53 -6.88
C LYS A 240 15.35 -21.75 -7.63
N THR A 241 15.75 -22.98 -7.89
CA THR A 241 17.01 -23.30 -8.59
C THR A 241 17.01 -22.96 -10.08
N ALA A 242 15.85 -22.80 -10.70
CA ALA A 242 15.71 -22.36 -12.09
C ALA A 242 15.98 -20.86 -12.27
N ALA A 243 15.88 -20.07 -11.20
CA ALA A 243 16.13 -18.65 -11.20
C ALA A 243 17.52 -18.33 -10.63
N LYS A 244 18.18 -17.33 -11.19
CA LYS A 244 19.43 -16.76 -10.70
C LYS A 244 19.23 -15.25 -10.57
N ARG A 245 19.47 -14.73 -9.37
CA ARG A 245 19.42 -13.29 -9.12
C ARG A 245 20.54 -12.58 -9.86
N VAL A 246 20.21 -11.43 -10.41
CA VAL A 246 21.15 -10.47 -10.96
C VAL A 246 20.83 -9.08 -10.44
N ALA A 247 21.87 -8.27 -10.30
CA ALA A 247 21.74 -6.90 -9.83
C ALA A 247 22.70 -5.99 -10.60
N THR A 248 22.34 -4.71 -10.68
CA THR A 248 23.18 -3.65 -11.23
C THR A 248 23.36 -2.54 -10.21
N THR A 249 24.47 -1.81 -10.31
CA THR A 249 24.70 -0.57 -9.54
C THR A 249 24.33 0.67 -10.33
N HIS A 250 23.93 0.52 -11.60
CA HIS A 250 23.51 1.63 -12.44
C HIS A 250 22.09 2.06 -12.08
N THR A 251 21.91 3.34 -11.80
CA THR A 251 20.59 3.93 -11.55
C THR A 251 19.75 3.93 -12.83
N PRO A 252 18.42 3.68 -12.74
CA PRO A 252 17.55 3.75 -13.90
C PRO A 252 17.57 5.12 -14.57
N ASN A 253 17.61 5.13 -15.90
CA ASN A 253 17.51 6.35 -16.70
C ASN A 253 16.04 6.61 -17.09
N TYR A 254 15.26 7.16 -16.17
CA TYR A 254 13.85 7.45 -16.38
C TYR A 254 13.61 8.42 -17.53
N GLN A 255 12.72 8.04 -18.46
CA GLN A 255 12.36 8.85 -19.62
C GLN A 255 10.98 9.47 -19.44
N SER A 256 10.78 10.68 -19.96
CA SER A 256 9.48 11.34 -19.96
C SER A 256 8.44 10.47 -20.68
N GLY A 257 7.32 10.17 -20.01
CA GLY A 257 6.26 9.30 -20.54
C GLY A 257 6.52 7.80 -20.38
N GLY A 258 7.66 7.42 -19.78
CA GLY A 258 7.97 6.04 -19.40
C GLY A 258 7.77 5.80 -17.90
N ALA A 259 8.54 4.86 -17.36
CA ALA A 259 8.58 4.62 -15.91
C ALA A 259 9.07 5.85 -15.14
N SER A 260 8.68 5.96 -13.87
CA SER A 260 9.10 6.99 -12.93
C SER A 260 9.45 6.37 -11.58
N PRO A 261 10.19 7.08 -10.71
CA PRO A 261 10.45 6.64 -9.34
C PRO A 261 9.17 6.35 -8.55
N GLU A 262 8.06 7.03 -8.86
CA GLU A 262 6.77 6.82 -8.24
C GLU A 262 6.05 5.56 -8.75
N ILE A 263 6.29 5.13 -10.00
CA ILE A 263 5.82 3.84 -10.51
C ILE A 263 6.52 2.70 -9.76
N ALA A 264 7.85 2.73 -9.64
CA ALA A 264 8.60 1.86 -8.76
C ALA A 264 9.97 2.50 -8.39
N PRO A 265 10.45 2.31 -7.15
CA PRO A 265 11.75 2.83 -6.74
C PRO A 265 12.90 2.15 -7.48
N ASP A 266 14.05 2.83 -7.59
CA ASP A 266 15.22 2.38 -8.34
C ASP A 266 15.63 0.94 -8.03
N ASN A 267 15.60 0.58 -6.74
CA ASN A 267 15.94 -0.75 -6.23
C ASN A 267 15.10 -1.90 -6.81
N VAL A 268 13.91 -1.63 -7.34
CA VAL A 268 13.09 -2.62 -8.06
C VAL A 268 13.69 -2.87 -9.45
N TYR A 269 14.05 -1.81 -10.18
CA TYR A 269 14.65 -1.92 -11.51
C TYR A 269 16.13 -2.35 -11.49
N MET A 270 16.80 -2.20 -10.35
CA MET A 270 18.20 -2.59 -10.18
C MET A 270 18.41 -4.08 -9.90
N THR A 271 17.34 -4.85 -9.74
CA THR A 271 17.39 -6.30 -9.51
C THR A 271 16.47 -7.05 -10.46
N ALA A 272 16.83 -8.29 -10.79
CA ALA A 272 15.99 -9.17 -11.58
C ALA A 272 16.30 -10.65 -11.29
N GLN A 273 15.43 -11.54 -11.79
CA GLN A 273 15.71 -12.96 -11.92
C GLN A 273 15.98 -13.28 -13.38
N GLN A 274 17.08 -13.97 -13.66
CA GLN A 274 17.37 -14.54 -14.97
C GLN A 274 17.38 -16.06 -14.90
N MET A 275 17.24 -16.72 -16.05
CA MET A 275 17.34 -18.18 -16.13
C MET A 275 18.71 -18.65 -15.64
N ASN A 276 18.73 -19.59 -14.69
CA ASN A 276 19.95 -20.16 -14.16
C ASN A 276 20.53 -21.21 -15.12
N LYS A 277 21.23 -20.76 -16.16
CA LYS A 277 21.88 -21.65 -17.14
C LYS A 277 23.16 -22.28 -16.63
N ASP A 278 23.77 -21.74 -15.58
CA ASP A 278 25.03 -22.25 -15.01
C ASP A 278 24.83 -23.61 -14.34
N ASN A 279 23.65 -23.84 -13.76
CA ASN A 279 23.26 -25.11 -13.14
C ASN A 279 22.51 -26.07 -14.09
N ALA A 280 22.42 -25.71 -15.37
CA ALA A 280 21.65 -26.47 -16.34
C ALA A 280 22.56 -27.30 -17.24
N THR A 281 22.15 -28.52 -17.58
CA THR A 281 22.80 -29.30 -18.65
C THR A 281 22.78 -28.50 -19.95
N LEU A 282 23.84 -28.62 -20.75
CA LEU A 282 23.94 -27.94 -22.03
C LEU A 282 22.69 -28.23 -22.89
N GLY A 283 21.92 -27.20 -23.25
CA GLY A 283 20.69 -27.34 -24.02
C GLY A 283 19.40 -27.61 -23.23
N ALA A 284 19.45 -27.60 -21.89
CA ALA A 284 18.25 -27.73 -21.06
C ALA A 284 17.23 -26.62 -21.35
N ARG A 285 15.96 -27.02 -21.49
CA ARG A 285 14.82 -26.12 -21.66
C ARG A 285 13.99 -26.17 -20.39
N PHE A 286 13.86 -25.03 -19.73
CA PHE A 286 13.04 -24.88 -18.53
C PHE A 286 12.48 -23.47 -18.49
N ASN A 287 11.48 -23.26 -17.63
CA ASN A 287 10.89 -21.94 -17.39
C ASN A 287 11.25 -21.47 -15.99
N ILE A 288 11.30 -20.15 -15.80
CA ILE A 288 11.12 -19.58 -14.47
C ILE A 288 9.61 -19.35 -14.31
N THR A 289 9.05 -19.85 -13.22
CA THR A 289 7.61 -19.80 -12.98
C THR A 289 7.34 -19.29 -11.59
N TRP A 290 6.46 -18.30 -11.51
CA TRP A 290 5.91 -17.79 -10.27
C TRP A 290 4.45 -18.23 -10.14
N ILE A 291 4.02 -18.65 -8.96
CA ILE A 291 2.62 -18.95 -8.64
C ILE A 291 2.16 -17.96 -7.57
N PHE A 292 1.07 -17.28 -7.88
CA PHE A 292 0.40 -16.37 -6.96
C PHE A 292 -0.94 -16.97 -6.58
N GLN A 293 -1.18 -17.15 -5.27
CA GLN A 293 -2.51 -17.47 -4.80
C GLN A 293 -3.40 -16.23 -4.90
N TRP A 294 -4.63 -16.42 -5.36
CA TRP A 294 -5.69 -15.41 -5.31
C TRP A 294 -6.91 -15.99 -4.59
N VAL A 295 -7.56 -15.17 -3.76
CA VAL A 295 -8.87 -15.48 -3.19
C VAL A 295 -9.91 -14.79 -4.07
N ARG A 296 -10.88 -15.55 -4.58
CA ARG A 296 -11.98 -15.02 -5.39
C ARG A 296 -12.88 -14.16 -4.51
N VAL A 297 -12.71 -12.85 -4.55
CA VAL A 297 -13.72 -11.89 -4.08
C VAL A 297 -14.59 -11.57 -5.31
N MET A 298 -15.90 -11.68 -5.18
CA MET A 298 -16.85 -11.44 -6.28
C MET A 298 -16.76 -9.99 -6.79
N PHE A 299 -15.86 -9.73 -7.73
CA PHE A 299 -15.98 -8.72 -8.77
C PHE A 299 -15.27 -9.27 -10.01
N ASP A 300 -15.99 -9.27 -11.13
CA ASP A 300 -15.47 -9.74 -12.41
C ASP A 300 -14.42 -8.74 -12.91
N THR A 301 -13.29 -9.28 -13.40
CA THR A 301 -12.11 -8.64 -14.02
C THR A 301 -10.93 -8.34 -13.09
N TRP A 302 -9.74 -8.79 -13.49
CA TRP A 302 -8.48 -8.63 -12.76
C TRP A 302 -7.33 -8.29 -13.71
N PHE A 303 -6.36 -7.52 -13.18
CA PHE A 303 -5.11 -7.18 -13.85
C PHE A 303 -3.92 -7.65 -13.03
N ALA A 304 -3.05 -8.45 -13.65
CA ALA A 304 -1.69 -8.63 -13.18
C ALA A 304 -0.80 -7.63 -13.93
N CYS A 305 -0.39 -6.54 -13.24
CA CYS A 305 0.68 -5.69 -13.73
C CYS A 305 1.98 -6.22 -13.12
N ILE A 306 2.72 -7.03 -13.89
CA ILE A 306 4.14 -7.21 -13.65
C ILE A 306 4.80 -5.98 -14.27
N LEU A 307 5.13 -5.00 -13.43
CA LEU A 307 5.98 -3.88 -13.83
C LEU A 307 7.44 -4.34 -13.91
#